data_AF-A0A645CH56-F1
#
_entry.id   AF-A0A645CH56-F1
#
_cell.length_a   1.000
_cell.length_b   1.000
_cell.length_c   1.000
_cell.angle_alpha   90.00
_cell.angle_beta   90.00
_cell.angle_gamma   90.00
#
_symmetry.space_group_name_H-M   'P 1'
#
loop_
_entity.id
_entity.type
_entity.pdbx_description
1 polymer ?
#
loop_
_entity_poly.entity_id
_entity_poly.type
_entity_poly.pdbx_seq_one_letter_code
_entity_poly.pdbx_strand_id
1 'polypeptide(L)' 'MGQDGAKGLLAMRRSGAATLGQDERSSVVYGMPKAAFELGAVQEQAALQAISQKIFLRVRQQ' A
#
# COMPACT_ATOMS: atom_id res chain seq x y z
N MET A 1 -0.24 -5.04 14.80
CA MET A 1 0.91 -5.92 14.46
C MET A 1 0.37 -7.09 13.66
N GLY A 2 0.95 -7.39 12.50
CA GLY A 2 0.49 -8.49 11.65
C GLY A 2 1.03 -8.38 10.23
N GLN A 3 1.16 -9.52 9.55
CA GLN A 3 1.46 -9.60 8.11
C GLN A 3 0.18 -9.76 7.28
N ASP A 4 -0.98 -9.60 7.92
CA ASP A 4 -2.27 -9.72 7.26
C ASP A 4 -2.38 -8.70 6.13
N GLY A 5 -2.90 -9.15 4.99
CA GLY A 5 -2.95 -8.37 3.75
C GLY A 5 -1.66 -8.30 2.93
N ALA A 6 -0.45 -8.52 3.48
CA ALA A 6 0.80 -8.33 2.74
C ALA A 6 0.94 -9.29 1.54
N LYS A 7 0.65 -10.59 1.74
CA LYS A 7 0.67 -11.59 0.66
C LYS A 7 -0.43 -11.36 -0.37
N GLY A 8 -1.62 -10.94 0.07
CA GLY A 8 -2.73 -10.60 -0.82
C GLY A 8 -2.39 -9.39 -1.70
N LEU A 9 -1.82 -8.34 -1.11
CA LEU A 9 -1.37 -7.17 -1.84
C LEU A 9 -0.25 -7.51 -2.84
N LEU A 10 0.68 -8.42 -2.48
CA LEU A 10 1.70 -8.90 -3.41
C LEU A 10 1.08 -9.65 -4.59
N ALA A 11 0.08 -10.50 -4.34
CA ALA A 11 -0.65 -11.18 -5.40
C ALA A 11 -1.33 -10.18 -6.34
N MET A 12 -2.00 -9.15 -5.80
CA MET A 12 -2.56 -8.05 -6.60
C MET A 12 -1.51 -7.35 -7.46
N ARG A 13 -0.35 -6.99 -6.88
CA ARG A 13 0.77 -6.37 -7.61
C ARG A 13 1.25 -7.27 -8.75
N ARG A 14 1.43 -8.57 -8.48
CA ARG A 14 1.87 -9.55 -9.50
C ARG A 14 0.86 -9.71 -10.62
N SER A 15 -0.42 -9.54 -10.34
CA SER A 15 -1.50 -9.49 -11.34
C SER A 15 -1.63 -8.13 -12.04
N GLY A 16 -0.72 -7.18 -11.81
CA GLY A 16 -0.70 -5.88 -12.47
C GLY A 16 -1.49 -4.77 -11.78
N ALA A 17 -2.09 -5.02 -10.61
CA ALA A 17 -2.80 -3.99 -9.88
C ALA A 17 -1.85 -2.91 -9.33
N ALA A 18 -2.32 -1.67 -9.31
CA ALA A 18 -1.67 -0.59 -8.57
C ALA A 18 -1.78 -0.85 -7.06
N THR A 19 -0.65 -0.86 -6.34
CA THR A 19 -0.63 -1.09 -4.89
C THR A 19 -0.01 0.06 -4.12
N LEU A 20 -0.70 0.46 -3.05
CA LEU A 20 -0.35 1.59 -2.19
C LEU A 20 -0.22 1.12 -0.73
N GLY A 21 0.68 1.74 0.03
CA GLY A 21 0.83 1.53 1.48
C GLY A 21 0.85 2.86 2.23
N GLN A 22 0.29 2.92 3.43
CA GLN A 22 0.41 4.11 4.27
C GLN A 22 1.85 4.28 4.78
N ASP A 23 2.37 5.50 4.79
CA ASP A 23 3.71 5.78 5.31
C ASP A 23 3.80 5.68 6.84
N GLU A 24 5.04 5.58 7.34
CA GLU A 24 5.31 5.49 8.78
C GLU A 24 4.87 6.74 9.54
N ARG A 25 5.14 7.93 8.97
CA ARG A 25 4.91 9.23 9.63
C ARG A 25 3.44 9.46 9.97
N SER A 26 2.53 9.05 9.08
CA SER A 26 1.09 9.23 9.29
C SER A 26 0.43 8.05 10.00
N SER A 27 1.15 6.93 10.19
CA SER A 27 0.63 5.73 10.83
C SER A 27 0.66 5.86 12.35
N VAL A 28 -0.42 5.46 13.02
CA VAL A 28 -0.39 5.25 14.48
C VAL A 28 0.46 4.02 14.82
N VAL A 29 0.33 2.95 14.02
CA VAL A 29 1.15 1.74 14.11
C VAL A 29 1.56 1.31 12.70
N TYR A 30 2.82 1.53 12.36
CA TYR A 30 3.41 1.15 11.07
C TYR A 30 3.81 -0.33 11.03
N GLY A 31 2.82 -1.22 11.26
CA GLY A 31 3.02 -2.67 11.27
C GLY A 31 2.70 -3.33 9.93
N MET A 32 1.42 -3.34 9.56
CA MET A 32 0.96 -3.94 8.31
C MET A 32 1.52 -3.22 7.06
N PRO A 33 1.53 -1.86 7.00
CA PRO A 33 2.11 -1.19 5.85
C PRO A 33 3.61 -1.48 5.68
N LYS A 34 4.37 -1.56 6.80
CA LYS A 34 5.77 -1.97 6.81
C LYS A 34 5.98 -3.37 6.26
N ALA A 35 5.23 -4.35 6.77
CA ALA A 35 5.33 -5.74 6.31
C ALA A 35 5.04 -5.88 4.81
N ALA A 36 4.03 -5.16 4.31
CA ALA A 36 3.71 -5.15 2.88
C ALA A 36 4.81 -4.45 2.05
N PHE A 37 5.40 -3.37 2.55
CA PHE A 37 6.51 -2.67 1.89
C PHE A 37 7.78 -3.52 1.82
N GLU A 38 8.20 -4.11 2.94
CA GLU A 38 9.38 -5.00 3.01
C GLU A 38 9.22 -6.26 2.14
N LEU A 39 8.01 -6.77 2.00
CA LEU A 39 7.69 -7.89 1.09
C LEU A 39 7.71 -7.49 -0.39
N GLY A 40 7.87 -6.21 -0.72
CA GLY A 40 7.77 -5.70 -2.08
C GLY A 40 6.33 -5.72 -2.62
N ALA A 41 5.32 -5.77 -1.75
CA ALA A 41 3.92 -5.74 -2.16
C ALA A 41 3.46 -4.30 -2.52
N VAL A 42 4.07 -3.28 -1.91
CA VAL A 42 3.73 -1.87 -2.10
C VAL A 42 4.57 -1.26 -3.22
N GLN A 43 3.92 -0.65 -4.23
CA GLN A 43 4.64 0.12 -5.27
C GLN A 43 4.93 1.56 -4.83
N GLU A 44 4.03 2.16 -4.05
CA GLU A 44 4.18 3.52 -3.56
C GLU A 44 3.66 3.66 -2.13
N GLN A 45 4.45 4.30 -1.27
CA GLN A 45 4.03 4.68 0.08
C GLN A 45 3.49 6.11 0.08
N ALA A 46 2.49 6.40 0.92
CA ALA A 46 1.85 7.70 0.97
C ALA A 46 1.32 8.05 2.37
N ALA A 47 1.33 9.34 2.70
CA ALA A 47 0.66 9.85 3.90
C ALA A 47 -0.85 9.57 3.83
N LEU A 48 -1.48 9.31 4.98
CA LEU A 48 -2.91 9.03 5.09
C LEU A 48 -3.78 10.04 4.32
N GLN A 49 -3.46 11.33 4.42
CA GLN A 49 -4.20 12.42 3.77
C GLN A 49 -4.10 12.39 2.24
N ALA A 50 -3.06 11.76 1.70
CA ALA A 50 -2.83 11.65 0.25
C ALA A 50 -3.34 10.34 -0.36
N ILE A 51 -3.70 9.34 0.45
CA ILE A 51 -4.11 8.01 -0.05
C ILE A 51 -5.34 8.12 -0.95
N SER A 52 -6.36 8.88 -0.58
CA SER A 52 -7.59 9.04 -1.37
C SER A 52 -7.31 9.59 -2.76
N GLN A 53 -6.50 10.66 -2.84
CA GLN A 53 -6.10 11.28 -4.10
C GLN A 53 -5.29 10.29 -4.97
N LYS A 54 -4.36 9.54 -4.38
CA LYS A 54 -3.57 8.55 -5.12
C LYS A 54 -4.42 7.40 -5.64
N ILE A 55 -5.37 6.90 -4.86
CA ILE A 55 -6.33 5.89 -5.33
C ILE A 55 -7.11 6.43 -6.53
N PHE A 56 -7.67 7.64 -6.43
CA PHE A 56 -8.44 8.24 -7.51
C PHE A 56 -7.63 8.39 -8.80
N LEU A 57 -6.38 8.88 -8.71
CA LEU A 57 -5.50 9.03 -9.87
C LEU A 57 -5.17 7.69 -10.51
N ARG A 58 -4.94 6.63 -9.73
CA ARG A 58 -4.60 5.30 -10.24
C ARG A 58 -5.78 4.57 -10.87
N VAL A 59 -6.99 4.76 -10.36
CA VAL A 59 -8.21 4.18 -10.96
C VAL A 59 -8.56 4.86 -12.28
N ARG A 60 -8.32 6.18 -12.41
CA ARG A 60 -8.61 6.91 -13.65
C ARG A 60 -7.62 6.71 -14.80
N GLN A 61 -6.44 6.15 -14.51
CA GLN A 61 -5.37 5.92 -15.49
C GLN A 61 -5.30 4.46 -15.97
N GLN A 62 -6.22 3.61 -15.51
CA GLN A 62 -6.45 2.25 -16.03
C GLN A 62 -7.63 2.28 -17.01
#